data_AF-A0A5C9CWB2-F1
#
_entry.id   AF-A0A5C9CWB2-F1
#
_cell.length_a   1.000
_cell.length_b   1.000
_cell.length_c   1.000
_cell.angle_alpha   90.00
_cell.angle_beta   90.00
_cell.angle_gamma   90.00
#
_symmetry.space_group_name_H-M   'P 1'
#
loop_
_entity.id
_entity.type
_entity.pdbx_description
1 polymer ?
#
loop_
_entity_poly.entity_id
_entity_poly.type
_entity_poly.pdbx_seq_one_letter_code
_entity_poly.pdbx_strand_id
1 'polypeptide(L)'
;MFAPELPGLNRAQIRQWYNGYNWLGESVYNPLGLLKLFDTRQIMPHWFETGTPSFLIKLLQQRQQFTPDLGRIVASETLLSTFDVDNIPVEALLFQAGYLTIAQVQEMPGRMQLTLKFPNLEVQSALNNSLLHSLIGSNTIRPQQLWPHRHERAVCRSGVSV
;
A
#
# COMPACT_ATOMS: atom_id res chain seq x y z
N MET A 1 8.04 0.16 -21.35
CA MET A 1 9.02 1.00 -20.64
C MET A 1 9.91 0.22 -19.65
N PHE A 2 9.63 -1.03 -19.26
CA PHE A 2 10.54 -1.84 -18.42
C PHE A 2 10.83 -3.24 -18.98
N ALA A 3 10.87 -3.38 -20.31
CA ALA A 3 11.04 -4.71 -20.92
C ALA A 3 12.37 -5.40 -20.54
N PRO A 4 13.52 -4.70 -20.47
CA PRO A 4 14.80 -5.30 -20.07
C PRO A 4 14.85 -5.83 -18.63
N GLU A 5 14.02 -5.31 -17.73
CA GLU A 5 14.05 -5.62 -16.29
C GLU A 5 13.15 -6.82 -15.92
N LEU A 6 12.22 -7.18 -16.82
CA LEU A 6 11.26 -8.28 -16.63
C LEU A 6 11.81 -9.73 -16.69
N PRO A 7 12.94 -10.06 -17.36
CA PRO A 7 13.46 -11.41 -17.35
C PRO A 7 13.65 -11.95 -15.93
N GLY A 8 13.12 -13.15 -15.68
CA GLY A 8 13.17 -13.80 -14.37
C GLY A 8 12.04 -13.41 -13.41
N LEU A 9 11.14 -12.48 -13.77
CA LEU A 9 10.04 -12.04 -12.93
C LEU A 9 8.68 -12.52 -13.45
N ASN A 10 7.80 -12.97 -12.55
CA ASN A 10 6.45 -13.37 -12.89
C ASN A 10 5.53 -12.15 -13.01
N ARG A 11 5.15 -11.78 -14.24
CA ARG A 11 4.30 -10.62 -14.53
C ARG A 11 2.94 -10.63 -13.83
N ALA A 12 2.34 -11.81 -13.65
CA ALA A 12 1.06 -11.93 -12.95
C ALA A 12 1.23 -11.63 -11.46
N GLN A 13 2.31 -12.13 -10.86
CA GLN A 13 2.67 -11.83 -9.47
C GLN A 13 2.96 -10.34 -9.27
N ILE A 14 3.71 -9.71 -10.17
CA ILE A 14 3.98 -8.26 -10.14
C ILE A 14 2.68 -7.47 -10.21
N ARG A 15 1.75 -7.85 -11.11
CA ARG A 15 0.44 -7.19 -11.21
C ARG A 15 -0.36 -7.34 -9.92
N GLN A 16 -0.38 -8.52 -9.32
CA GLN A 16 -1.13 -8.80 -8.09
C GLN A 16 -0.57 -8.04 -6.88
N TRP A 17 0.74 -7.81 -6.84
CA TRP A 17 1.41 -7.14 -5.74
C TRP A 17 1.48 -5.63 -5.90
N TYR A 18 1.77 -5.12 -7.10
CA TYR A 18 2.12 -3.71 -7.28
C TYR A 18 1.13 -2.89 -8.10
N ASN A 19 0.15 -3.50 -8.78
CA ASN A 19 -0.89 -2.80 -9.53
C ASN A 19 -2.22 -2.80 -8.79
N GLY A 20 -2.97 -1.71 -8.87
CA GLY A 20 -4.39 -1.73 -8.53
C GLY A 20 -4.98 -0.40 -8.09
N TYR A 21 -4.14 0.58 -7.77
CA TYR A 21 -4.64 1.91 -7.42
C TYR A 21 -5.23 2.59 -8.66
N ASN A 22 -6.43 3.13 -8.51
CA ASN A 22 -7.19 3.77 -9.56
C ASN A 22 -8.24 4.71 -8.95
N TRP A 23 -8.56 5.76 -9.70
CA TRP A 23 -9.66 6.65 -9.36
C TRP A 23 -10.90 6.27 -10.19
N LEU A 24 -10.93 6.64 -11.46
CA LEU A 24 -12.04 6.35 -12.39
C LEU A 24 -11.50 5.89 -13.76
N GLY A 25 -10.35 5.22 -13.75
CA GLY A 25 -9.63 4.88 -14.97
C GLY A 25 -8.80 3.61 -14.80
N GLU A 26 -7.80 3.46 -15.66
CA GLU A 26 -6.91 2.31 -15.59
C GLU A 26 -6.12 2.27 -14.28
N SER A 27 -6.00 1.07 -13.72
CA SER A 27 -5.18 0.87 -12.54
C SER A 27 -3.70 1.07 -12.84
N VAL A 28 -3.03 1.77 -11.93
CA VAL A 28 -1.61 2.08 -12.04
C VAL A 28 -0.79 1.20 -11.09
N TYR A 29 0.45 0.95 -11.52
CA TYR A 29 1.46 0.33 -10.68
C TYR A 29 2.07 1.36 -9.72
N ASN A 30 2.47 0.92 -8.53
CA ASN A 30 3.35 1.70 -7.67
C ASN A 30 4.71 1.92 -8.37
N PRO A 31 5.08 3.15 -8.75
CA PRO A 31 6.35 3.38 -9.42
C PRO A 31 7.53 3.02 -8.51
N LEU A 32 7.48 3.38 -7.23
CA LEU A 32 8.55 3.09 -6.29
C LEU A 32 8.66 1.59 -5.97
N GLY A 33 7.51 0.92 -5.82
CA GLY A 33 7.46 -0.53 -5.60
C GLY A 33 8.09 -1.30 -6.76
N LEU A 34 7.81 -0.91 -8.00
CA LEU A 34 8.45 -1.51 -9.17
C LEU A 34 9.95 -1.23 -9.24
N LEU A 35 10.39 -0.01 -8.95
CA LEU A 35 11.83 0.31 -8.95
C LEU A 35 12.58 -0.54 -7.92
N LYS A 36 12.05 -0.67 -6.71
CA LYS A 36 12.64 -1.52 -5.67
C LYS A 36 12.58 -3.01 -6.03
N LEU A 37 11.51 -3.47 -6.70
CA LEU A 37 11.46 -4.83 -7.23
C LEU A 37 12.57 -5.08 -8.26
N PHE A 38 12.81 -4.14 -9.17
CA PHE A 38 13.84 -4.32 -10.21
C PHE A 38 15.26 -4.32 -9.65
N ASP A 39 15.48 -3.54 -8.58
CA ASP A 39 16.73 -3.48 -7.84
C ASP A 39 16.97 -4.76 -7.02
N THR A 40 16.01 -5.13 -6.18
CA THR A 40 16.15 -6.24 -5.21
C THR A 40 15.83 -7.62 -5.78
N ARG A 41 15.06 -7.68 -6.88
CA ARG A 41 14.45 -8.89 -7.45
C ARG A 41 13.56 -9.66 -6.47
N GLN A 42 13.04 -8.98 -5.45
CA GLN A 42 12.23 -9.58 -4.40
C GLN A 42 10.85 -8.91 -4.31
N ILE A 43 9.82 -9.73 -4.10
CA ILE A 43 8.46 -9.24 -3.86
C ILE A 43 8.35 -8.85 -2.38
N MET A 44 8.28 -7.56 -2.12
CA MET A 44 8.27 -6.95 -0.78
C MET A 44 7.28 -5.78 -0.68
N PRO A 45 6.79 -5.43 0.53
CA PRO A 45 5.75 -4.43 0.75
C PRO A 45 6.27 -2.97 0.75
N HIS A 46 6.92 -2.58 -0.33
CA HIS A 46 7.49 -1.27 -0.58
C HIS A 46 6.51 -0.08 -0.52
N TRP A 47 5.25 -0.25 -0.92
CA TRP A 47 4.18 0.74 -0.82
C TRP A 47 3.92 1.10 0.64
N PHE A 48 3.86 0.09 1.50
CA PHE A 48 3.58 0.29 2.92
C PHE A 48 4.76 0.90 3.67
N GLU A 49 6.00 0.48 3.34
CA GLU A 49 7.22 1.01 3.96
C GLU A 49 7.42 2.52 3.74
N THR A 50 6.81 3.09 2.70
CA THR A 50 7.09 4.47 2.25
C THR A 50 6.00 5.46 2.64
N GLY A 51 4.80 4.98 2.98
CA GLY A 51 3.70 5.82 3.44
C GLY A 51 3.57 5.79 4.96
N THR A 52 3.91 6.90 5.62
CA THR A 52 3.77 7.20 7.07
C THR A 52 2.91 6.24 7.90
N PRO A 53 3.38 5.00 8.19
CA PRO A 53 2.48 3.95 8.64
C PRO A 53 2.18 4.14 10.13
N SER A 54 3.13 4.65 10.90
CA SER A 54 2.96 4.84 12.34
C SER A 54 1.85 5.81 12.71
N PHE A 55 1.64 6.89 11.95
CA PHE A 55 0.53 7.81 12.17
C PHE A 55 -0.80 7.13 11.87
N LEU A 56 -0.91 6.53 10.68
CA LEU A 56 -2.13 5.87 10.24
C LEU A 56 -2.55 4.75 11.20
N ILE A 57 -1.60 3.89 11.61
CA ILE A 57 -1.86 2.79 12.55
C ILE A 57 -2.38 3.32 13.88
N LYS A 58 -1.75 4.35 14.46
CA LYS A 58 -2.22 4.96 15.72
C LYS A 58 -3.62 5.53 15.59
N LEU A 59 -3.90 6.25 14.50
CA LEU A 59 -5.22 6.83 14.25
C LEU A 59 -6.31 5.74 14.13
N LEU A 60 -6.05 4.69 13.35
CA LEU A 60 -6.97 3.57 13.18
C LEU A 60 -7.24 2.84 14.51
N GLN A 61 -6.22 2.69 15.35
CA GLN A 61 -6.38 2.13 16.69
C GLN A 61 -7.21 3.02 17.62
N GLN A 62 -6.93 4.33 17.64
CA GLN A 62 -7.70 5.29 18.45
C GLN A 62 -9.18 5.30 18.07
N ARG A 63 -9.47 5.16 16.77
CA ARG A 63 -10.83 5.06 16.24
C ARG A 63 -11.43 3.65 16.32
N GLN A 64 -10.71 2.67 16.88
CA GLN A 64 -11.14 1.27 17.00
C GLN A 64 -11.60 0.65 15.68
N GLN A 65 -10.92 0.99 14.58
CA GLN A 65 -11.34 0.58 13.25
C GLN A 65 -11.18 -0.93 13.05
N PHE A 66 -12.26 -1.59 12.61
CA PHE A 66 -12.22 -3.00 12.22
C PHE A 66 -11.76 -3.14 10.76
N THR A 67 -10.60 -3.76 10.54
CA THR A 67 -9.95 -3.81 9.23
C THR A 67 -10.62 -4.70 8.18
N PRO A 68 -11.31 -5.82 8.52
CA PRO A 68 -12.05 -6.60 7.54
C PRO A 68 -13.14 -5.80 6.82
N ASP A 69 -13.71 -4.79 7.47
CA ASP A 69 -14.73 -3.91 6.88
C ASP A 69 -14.13 -2.91 5.89
N LEU A 70 -12.82 -2.65 5.96
CA LEU A 70 -12.14 -1.68 5.08
C LEU A 70 -12.12 -2.11 3.61
N GLY A 71 -12.25 -3.41 3.34
CA GLY A 71 -12.18 -3.96 1.98
C GLY A 71 -13.45 -3.79 1.14
N ARG A 72 -14.55 -3.29 1.72
CA ARG A 72 -15.87 -3.12 1.06
C ARG A 72 -16.64 -1.92 1.61
N ILE A 73 -15.99 -0.77 1.69
CA ILE A 73 -16.64 0.41 2.25
C ILE A 73 -17.47 1.12 1.19
N VAL A 74 -18.66 1.55 1.56
CA VAL A 74 -19.50 2.42 0.75
C VAL A 74 -19.26 3.86 1.16
N ALA A 75 -18.78 4.69 0.23
CA ALA A 75 -18.54 6.12 0.43
C ALA A 75 -19.28 6.96 -0.63
N SER A 76 -19.66 8.19 -0.28
CA SER A 76 -20.06 9.18 -1.28
C SER A 76 -18.83 9.88 -1.85
N GLU A 77 -18.98 10.50 -3.02
CA GLU A 77 -17.94 11.36 -3.60
C GLU A 77 -17.54 12.52 -2.66
N THR A 78 -18.54 13.12 -2.02
CA THR A 78 -18.34 14.20 -1.04
C THR A 78 -17.51 13.74 0.15
N LEU A 79 -17.70 12.49 0.60
CA LEU A 79 -16.91 11.91 1.69
C LEU A 79 -15.44 11.80 1.27
N LEU A 80 -15.14 11.28 0.07
CA LEU A 80 -13.76 11.16 -0.42
C LEU A 80 -13.08 12.50 -0.70
N SER A 81 -13.88 13.54 -0.98
CA SER A 81 -13.42 14.91 -1.21
C SER A 81 -13.33 15.74 0.07
N THR A 82 -13.49 15.11 1.25
CA THR A 82 -13.36 15.81 2.53
C THR A 82 -11.89 16.09 2.84
N PHE A 83 -11.54 17.37 3.01
CA PHE A 83 -10.19 17.85 3.31
C PHE A 83 -10.01 18.41 4.73
N ASP A 84 -11.04 18.31 5.58
CA ASP A 84 -10.93 18.71 6.98
C ASP A 84 -9.94 17.79 7.71
N VAL A 85 -8.73 18.29 7.97
CA VAL A 85 -7.64 17.52 8.56
C VAL A 85 -7.97 17.10 10.00
N ASP A 86 -8.74 17.92 10.71
CA ASP A 86 -9.10 17.66 12.11
C ASP A 86 -10.19 16.58 12.23
N ASN A 87 -11.02 16.43 11.19
CA ASN A 87 -12.13 15.47 11.17
C ASN A 87 -12.25 14.67 9.86
N ILE A 88 -11.13 14.26 9.27
CA ILE A 88 -11.17 13.45 8.04
C ILE A 88 -11.74 12.05 8.35
N PRO A 89 -12.74 11.56 7.59
CA PRO A 89 -13.21 10.18 7.69
C PRO A 89 -12.09 9.17 7.39
N VAL A 90 -12.14 8.00 8.01
CA VAL A 90 -11.08 6.97 7.84
C VAL A 90 -10.98 6.53 6.38
N GLU A 91 -12.12 6.39 5.73
CA GLU A 91 -12.27 6.01 4.33
C GLU A 91 -11.58 7.01 3.41
N ALA A 92 -11.84 8.31 3.63
CA ALA A 92 -11.24 9.40 2.87
C ALA A 92 -9.72 9.41 3.07
N LEU A 93 -9.25 9.31 4.31
CA LEU A 93 -7.83 9.28 4.61
C LEU A 93 -7.12 8.09 3.94
N LEU A 94 -7.68 6.88 4.08
CA LEU A 94 -7.09 5.68 3.48
C LEU A 94 -7.09 5.76 1.96
N PHE A 95 -8.12 6.33 1.34
CA PHE A 95 -8.19 6.52 -0.09
C PHE A 95 -7.16 7.55 -0.59
N GLN A 96 -7.08 8.72 0.06
CA GLN A 96 -6.13 9.78 -0.27
C GLN A 96 -4.67 9.35 -0.07
N ALA A 97 -4.41 8.54 0.96
CA ALA A 97 -3.08 7.96 1.20
C ALA A 97 -2.76 6.71 0.37
N GLY A 98 -3.68 6.26 -0.50
CA GLY A 98 -3.45 5.15 -1.42
C GLY A 98 -3.63 3.75 -0.83
N TYR A 99 -4.16 3.63 0.39
CA TYR A 99 -4.49 2.34 1.03
C TYR A 99 -5.83 1.76 0.55
N LEU A 100 -6.75 2.62 0.11
CA LEU A 100 -7.98 2.23 -0.56
C LEU A 100 -8.02 2.78 -1.98
N THR A 101 -8.81 2.13 -2.83
CA THR A 101 -9.04 2.48 -4.22
C THR A 101 -10.50 2.23 -4.58
N ILE A 102 -11.00 2.87 -5.64
CA ILE A 102 -12.35 2.62 -6.13
C ILE A 102 -12.43 1.21 -6.73
N ALA A 103 -13.39 0.43 -6.25
CA ALA A 103 -13.76 -0.89 -6.75
C ALA A 103 -14.90 -0.80 -7.76
N GLN A 104 -15.89 0.04 -7.46
CA GLN A 104 -17.10 0.21 -8.25
C GLN A 104 -17.68 1.60 -8.03
N VAL A 105 -18.27 2.13 -9.09
CA VAL A 105 -19.08 3.35 -9.07
C VAL A 105 -20.53 2.95 -9.35
N GLN A 106 -21.46 3.47 -8.56
CA GLN A 106 -22.88 3.31 -8.78
C GLN A 106 -23.53 4.70 -8.77
N GLU A 107 -24.06 5.08 -9.92
CA GLU A 107 -24.84 6.31 -10.06
C GLU A 107 -26.29 6.04 -9.68
N MET A 108 -26.84 6.89 -8.81
CA MET A 108 -28.26 6.93 -8.51
C MET A 108 -28.76 8.37 -8.73
N PRO A 109 -30.07 8.60 -8.88
CA PRO A 109 -30.59 9.95 -9.06
C PRO A 109 -30.11 10.90 -7.96
N GLY A 110 -29.32 11.91 -8.35
CA GLY A 110 -28.77 12.93 -7.44
C GLY A 110 -27.63 12.48 -6.51
N ARG A 111 -27.07 11.27 -6.67
CA ARG A 111 -25.96 10.79 -5.82
C ARG A 111 -25.06 9.78 -6.54
N MET A 112 -23.76 9.87 -6.26
CA MET A 112 -22.78 8.87 -6.65
C MET A 112 -22.34 8.07 -5.42
N GLN A 113 -22.42 6.75 -5.52
CA GLN A 113 -21.98 5.81 -4.49
C GLN A 113 -20.73 5.08 -4.97
N LEU A 114 -19.70 5.05 -4.12
CA LEU A 114 -18.41 4.47 -4.41
C LEU A 114 -18.18 3.29 -3.47
N THR A 115 -17.87 2.13 -4.03
CA THR A 115 -17.39 0.99 -3.25
C THR A 115 -15.88 1.02 -3.27
N LEU A 116 -15.25 0.97 -2.10
CA LEU A 116 -13.81 0.97 -1.92
C LEU A 116 -13.27 -0.43 -1.62
N LYS A 117 -12.02 -0.66 -2.02
CA LYS A 117 -11.26 -1.88 -1.72
C LYS A 117 -9.77 -1.57 -1.55
N PHE A 118 -8.99 -2.54 -1.08
CA PHE A 118 -7.54 -2.48 -1.20
C PHE A 118 -7.08 -2.56 -2.66
N PRO A 119 -6.06 -1.79 -3.08
CA PRO A 119 -5.58 -1.82 -4.45
C PRO A 119 -4.95 -3.17 -4.82
N ASN A 120 -4.16 -3.75 -3.92
CA ASN A 120 -3.35 -4.94 -4.17
C ASN A 120 -3.08 -5.73 -2.89
N LEU A 121 -2.44 -6.90 -3.04
CA LEU A 121 -2.09 -7.76 -1.90
C LEU A 121 -1.07 -7.15 -0.96
N GLU A 122 -0.13 -6.38 -1.50
CA GLU A 122 0.90 -5.68 -0.72
C GLU A 122 0.26 -4.79 0.34
N VAL A 123 -0.62 -3.88 -0.08
CA VAL A 123 -1.26 -2.89 0.78
C VAL A 123 -2.17 -3.58 1.79
N GLN A 124 -2.97 -4.54 1.34
CA GLN A 124 -3.87 -5.30 2.21
C GLN A 124 -3.11 -6.05 3.30
N SER A 125 -2.10 -6.82 2.93
CA SER A 125 -1.35 -7.66 3.88
C SER A 125 -0.54 -6.80 4.86
N ALA A 126 0.14 -5.75 4.38
CA ALA A 126 0.99 -4.93 5.22
C ALA A 126 0.19 -4.08 6.23
N LEU A 127 -0.96 -3.53 5.83
CA LEU A 127 -1.83 -2.78 6.75
C LEU A 127 -2.44 -3.70 7.82
N ASN A 128 -2.96 -4.86 7.41
CA ASN A 128 -3.56 -5.83 8.33
C ASN A 128 -2.54 -6.35 9.34
N ASN A 129 -1.33 -6.70 8.88
CA ASN A 129 -0.25 -7.16 9.77
C ASN A 129 0.15 -6.07 10.77
N SER A 130 0.31 -4.83 10.31
CA SER A 130 0.69 -3.71 11.18
C SER A 130 -0.37 -3.40 12.24
N LEU A 131 -1.66 -3.48 11.89
CA LEU A 131 -2.76 -3.27 12.83
C LEU A 131 -2.84 -4.42 13.82
N LEU A 132 -2.72 -5.67 13.36
CA LEU A 132 -2.69 -6.84 14.23
C LEU A 132 -1.56 -6.73 15.27
N HIS A 133 -0.34 -6.43 14.84
CA HIS A 133 0.81 -6.25 15.73
C HIS A 133 0.57 -5.16 16.77
N SER A 134 -0.07 -4.07 16.37
CA SER A 134 -0.35 -2.96 17.28
C SER A 134 -1.47 -3.28 18.28
N LEU A 135 -2.46 -4.09 17.88
CA LEU A 135 -3.58 -4.51 18.74
C LEU A 135 -3.20 -5.58 19.76
N ILE A 136 -2.34 -6.53 19.40
CA ILE A 136 -1.90 -7.60 20.33
C ILE A 136 -0.85 -7.11 21.33
N GLY A 137 -0.36 -5.87 21.18
CA GLY A 137 0.72 -5.31 21.99
C GLY A 137 2.08 -5.91 21.62
N SER A 138 3.10 -5.06 21.56
CA SER A 138 4.49 -5.45 21.34
C SER A 138 5.08 -6.17 22.56
N ASN A 139 4.56 -7.36 22.89
CA ASN A 139 5.18 -8.24 23.89
C ASN A 139 5.44 -9.67 23.40
N THR A 140 5.25 -9.97 22.11
CA THR A 140 5.58 -11.33 21.60
C THR A 140 6.28 -11.43 20.24
N ILE A 141 6.42 -10.39 19.42
CA ILE A 141 7.17 -10.53 18.15
C ILE A 141 7.96 -9.26 17.83
N ARG A 142 9.30 -9.34 17.86
CA ARG A 142 10.17 -8.31 17.27
C ARG A 142 10.06 -8.40 15.74
N PRO A 143 9.77 -7.30 15.00
CA PRO A 143 9.65 -7.33 13.54
C PRO A 143 10.96 -7.59 12.76
N GLN A 144 12.06 -7.96 13.42
CA GLN A 144 13.38 -8.06 12.80
C GLN A 144 13.71 -9.43 12.20
N GLN A 145 12.77 -10.38 12.10
CA GLN A 145 13.11 -11.77 11.78
C GLN A 145 12.13 -12.50 10.87
N LEU A 146 11.55 -11.82 9.88
CA LEU A 146 10.80 -12.48 8.80
C LEU A 146 11.36 -12.24 7.39
N TRP A 147 12.42 -11.44 7.25
CA TRP A 147 13.15 -11.34 5.99
C TRP A 147 14.65 -11.37 6.28
N PRO A 148 15.45 -12.20 5.57
CA PRO A 148 16.87 -12.25 5.80
C PRO A 148 17.50 -10.92 5.37
N HIS A 149 17.91 -10.11 6.34
CA HIS A 149 18.89 -9.06 6.11
C HIS A 149 20.16 -9.71 5.57
N ARG A 150 20.61 -9.31 4.38
CA ARG A 150 22.01 -9.50 4.01
C ARG A 150 22.61 -8.23 3.44
N HIS A 151 23.44 -7.63 4.28
CA HIS A 151 24.71 -6.98 3.99
C HIS A 151 24.90 -6.44 2.58
N GLU A 152 24.89 -5.11 2.50
CA GLU A 152 25.70 -4.34 1.55
C GLU A 152 27.13 -4.91 1.48
N ARG A 153 27.53 -5.32 0.28
CA ARG A 153 28.91 -5.16 -0.20
C ARG A 153 28.87 -4.81 -1.68
N ALA A 154 28.65 -3.53 -1.97
CA ALA A 154 29.17 -2.92 -3.19
C ALA A 154 30.48 -2.20 -2.81
N VAL A 155 31.60 -2.92 -2.85
CA VAL A 155 32.91 -2.27 -2.98
C VAL A 155 33.12 -2.03 -4.47
N CYS A 156 32.64 -0.90 -4.96
CA CYS A 156 33.23 -0.28 -6.14
C CYS A 156 34.32 0.66 -5.64
N ARG A 157 35.58 0.23 -5.71
CA ARG A 157 36.71 1.15 -5.73
C ARG A 157 37.24 1.24 -7.15
N SER A 158 37.10 2.44 -7.69
CA SER A 158 37.86 3.01 -8.78
C SER A 158 39.37 2.74 -8.66
N GLY A 159 40.02 2.55 -9.80
CA GLY A 159 41.46 2.43 -9.89
C GLY A 159 41.93 2.34 -11.34
N VAL A 160 41.89 3.48 -12.05
CA VAL A 160 42.80 3.72 -13.17
C VAL A 160 44.19 3.93 -12.59
N SER A 161 45.20 3.22 -13.08
CA SER A 161 46.58 3.71 -13.28
C SER A 161 47.47 2.66 -13.94
N VAL A 162 48.05 3.10 -15.08
CA VAL A 162 49.19 2.60 -15.88
C VAL A 162 49.03 1.26 -16.59
#